data_AF-A0A1F8ECZ6-F1
#
_entry.id   AF-A0A1F8ECZ6-F1
#
_cell.length_a   1.000
_cell.length_b   1.000
_cell.length_c   1.000
_cell.angle_alpha   90.00
_cell.angle_beta   90.00
_cell.angle_gamma   90.00
#
_symmetry.space_group_name_H-M   'P 1'
#
loop_
_entity.id
_entity.type
_entity.pdbx_description
1 polymer ?
#
loop_
_entity_poly.entity_id
_entity_poly.type
_entity_poly.pdbx_seq_one_letter_code
_entity_poly.pdbx_strand_id
1 'polypeptide(L)'
;MKNIEYKVLLGDKTISEDKLKEIQAVFKEILEQKDIYFNCKKGRLKLRFINNKNAELIFYERVDSENSKISDYEIFETDVNSANIILKILSSSLGYNAEIEKKENYGYAGIPEYI
;
A
#
# COMPACT_ATOMS: atom_id res chain seq x y z
N MET A 1 -10.78 -5.85 -7.52
CA MET A 1 -9.83 -5.64 -8.65
C MET A 1 -8.64 -6.58 -8.49
N LYS A 2 -7.84 -6.83 -9.54
CA LYS A 2 -6.62 -7.66 -9.45
C LYS A 2 -5.38 -6.79 -9.59
N ASN A 3 -4.41 -6.96 -8.69
CA ASN A 3 -3.10 -6.30 -8.75
C ASN A 3 -1.99 -7.37 -8.75
N ILE A 4 -0.96 -7.14 -9.55
CA ILE A 4 0.30 -7.90 -9.55
C ILE A 4 1.40 -6.96 -9.05
N GLU A 5 1.93 -7.21 -7.85
CA GLU A 5 2.96 -6.37 -7.25
C GLU A 5 4.27 -7.16 -7.07
N TYR A 6 5.40 -6.68 -7.62
CA TYR A 6 6.70 -7.34 -7.46
C TYR A 6 7.65 -6.53 -6.58
N LYS A 7 7.90 -7.00 -5.34
CA LYS A 7 8.88 -6.42 -4.41
C LYS A 7 10.21 -7.15 -4.48
N VAL A 8 11.30 -6.39 -4.47
CA VAL A 8 12.69 -6.85 -4.39
C VAL A 8 13.46 -6.03 -3.37
N LEU A 9 14.49 -6.63 -2.79
CA LEU A 9 15.49 -5.88 -2.05
C LEU A 9 16.23 -4.96 -3.02
N LEU A 10 16.23 -3.66 -2.72
CA LEU A 10 17.01 -2.72 -3.50
C LEU A 10 18.48 -2.91 -3.13
N GLY A 11 19.31 -3.15 -4.14
CA GLY A 11 20.77 -3.22 -3.98
C GLY A 11 21.37 -1.82 -3.90
N ASP A 12 22.41 -1.59 -4.69
CA ASP A 12 23.06 -0.29 -4.77
C ASP A 12 22.10 0.82 -5.25
N LYS A 13 22.05 1.92 -4.50
CA LYS A 13 21.14 3.03 -4.73
C LYS A 13 21.46 3.76 -6.05
N THR A 14 22.73 3.97 -6.37
CA THR A 14 23.15 4.66 -7.60
C THR A 14 22.80 3.84 -8.83
N ILE A 15 23.05 2.52 -8.79
CA ILE A 15 22.63 1.61 -9.88
C ILE A 15 21.11 1.68 -10.10
N SER A 16 20.34 1.80 -9.01
CA SER A 16 18.89 1.88 -9.07
C SER A 16 18.40 3.19 -9.68
N GLU A 17 19.02 4.32 -9.32
CA GLU A 17 18.69 5.64 -9.87
C GLU A 17 18.98 5.73 -11.38
N ASP A 18 20.09 5.13 -11.84
CA ASP A 18 20.43 5.13 -13.27
C ASP A 18 19.47 4.26 -14.08
N LYS A 19 19.07 3.09 -13.55
CA LYS A 19 18.02 2.28 -14.16
C LYS A 19 16.67 3.01 -14.24
N LEU A 20 16.30 3.76 -13.20
CA LEU A 20 15.08 4.57 -13.21
C LEU A 20 15.12 5.64 -14.32
N LYS A 21 16.27 6.28 -14.55
CA LYS A 21 16.45 7.22 -15.68
C LYS A 21 16.36 6.52 -17.03
N GLU A 22 16.98 5.35 -17.18
CA GLU A 22 16.96 4.57 -18.42
C GLU A 22 15.53 4.22 -18.85
N ILE A 23 14.68 3.81 -17.90
CA ILE A 23 13.26 3.53 -18.17
C ILE A 23 12.37 4.78 -18.18
N GLN A 24 12.97 5.98 -18.10
CA GLN A 24 12.27 7.27 -18.06
C GLN A 24 11.20 7.32 -16.96
N ALA A 25 11.50 6.76 -15.79
CA ALA A 25 10.60 6.80 -14.65
C ALA A 25 10.38 8.25 -14.20
N VAL A 26 9.11 8.61 -14.00
CA VAL A 26 8.70 9.91 -13.49
C VAL A 26 8.51 9.81 -12.00
N PHE A 27 9.27 10.59 -11.24
CA PHE A 27 9.01 10.78 -9.82
C PHE A 27 7.72 11.60 -9.64
N LYS A 28 6.83 11.13 -8.76
CA LYS A 28 5.56 11.80 -8.48
C LYS A 28 5.59 12.46 -7.11
N GLU A 29 5.83 11.69 -6.05
CA GLU A 29 5.76 12.18 -4.68
C GLU A 29 6.44 11.26 -3.68
N ILE A 30 6.59 11.72 -2.44
CA ILE A 30 6.96 10.89 -1.30
C ILE A 30 5.69 10.56 -0.53
N LEU A 31 5.46 9.28 -0.25
CA LEU A 31 4.34 8.79 0.53
C LEU A 31 4.81 8.39 1.92
N GLU A 32 4.35 9.10 2.94
CA GLU A 32 4.44 8.73 4.34
C GLU A 32 3.17 7.97 4.71
N GLN A 33 3.30 6.67 4.96
CA GLN A 33 2.17 5.78 5.16
C GLN A 33 2.20 5.15 6.54
N LYS A 34 1.04 5.09 7.18
CA LYS A 34 0.82 4.37 8.44
C LYS A 34 -0.28 3.34 8.21
N ASP A 35 0.11 2.06 8.15
CA ASP A 35 -0.77 0.92 7.93
C ASP A 35 -1.12 0.27 9.27
N ILE A 36 -2.40 0.28 9.64
CA ILE A 36 -2.92 -0.40 10.83
C ILE A 36 -3.67 -1.64 10.38
N TYR A 37 -3.23 -2.81 10.83
CA TYR A 37 -3.82 -4.11 10.53
C TYR A 37 -4.76 -4.55 11.65
N PHE A 38 -5.89 -5.16 11.27
CA PHE A 38 -6.87 -5.71 12.20
C PHE A 38 -6.90 -7.23 12.13
N ASN A 39 -7.36 -7.90 13.19
CA ASN A 39 -7.54 -9.35 13.13
C ASN A 39 -8.73 -9.67 12.23
N CYS A 40 -8.46 -10.34 11.10
CA CYS A 40 -9.49 -10.76 10.17
C CYS A 40 -9.46 -12.28 10.03
N LYS A 41 -10.61 -12.95 10.07
CA LYS A 41 -10.69 -14.41 9.97
C LYS A 41 -10.30 -14.94 8.59
N LYS A 42 -10.53 -14.15 7.55
CA LYS A 42 -10.23 -14.48 6.15
C LYS A 42 -9.56 -13.28 5.50
N GLY A 43 -8.47 -13.50 4.79
CA GLY A 43 -7.73 -12.42 4.14
C GLY A 43 -7.07 -11.47 5.15
N ARG A 44 -6.82 -10.25 4.72
CA ARG A 44 -6.16 -9.20 5.50
C ARG A 44 -6.96 -7.91 5.36
N LEU A 45 -7.20 -7.25 6.48
CA LEU A 45 -7.86 -5.95 6.54
C LEU A 45 -6.90 -4.95 7.16
N LYS A 46 -6.72 -3.81 6.50
CA LYS A 46 -5.91 -2.71 7.03
C LYS A 46 -6.54 -1.35 6.75
N LEU A 47 -6.30 -0.41 7.64
CA LEU A 47 -6.55 1.00 7.43
C LEU A 47 -5.19 1.69 7.23
N ARG A 48 -5.01 2.32 6.08
CA ARG A 48 -3.80 3.05 5.71
C ARG A 48 -4.06 4.54 5.77
N PHE A 49 -3.25 5.29 6.51
CA PHE A 49 -3.18 6.75 6.40
C PHE A 49 -2.05 7.11 5.45
N ILE A 50 -2.25 8.14 4.62
CA ILE A 50 -1.27 8.63 3.64
C ILE A 50 -1.05 10.12 3.87
N ASN A 51 0.21 10.50 4.09
CA ASN A 51 0.65 11.88 4.28
C ASN A 51 -0.16 12.68 5.33
N ASN A 52 -0.82 11.98 6.26
CA ASN A 52 -1.81 12.52 7.21
C ASN A 52 -2.92 13.37 6.54
N LYS A 53 -3.23 13.13 5.27
CA LYS A 53 -4.20 13.90 4.47
C LYS A 53 -5.43 13.08 4.08
N ASN A 54 -5.22 11.81 3.76
CA ASN A 54 -6.24 10.88 3.33
C ASN A 54 -5.97 9.49 3.91
N ALA A 55 -6.95 8.61 3.78
CA ALA A 55 -6.84 7.24 4.23
C ALA A 55 -7.59 6.26 3.32
N GLU A 56 -7.20 5.00 3.42
CA GLU A 56 -7.74 3.90 2.63
C GLU A 56 -8.04 2.72 3.57
N LEU A 57 -9.27 2.23 3.57
CA LEU A 57 -9.59 0.93 4.15
C LEU A 57 -9.44 -0.12 3.04
N ILE A 58 -8.55 -1.08 3.27
CA ILE A 58 -8.14 -2.05 2.26
C ILE A 58 -8.38 -3.46 2.78
N PHE A 59 -9.21 -4.21 2.07
CA PHE A 59 -9.34 -5.65 2.22
C PHE A 59 -8.63 -6.36 1.06
N TYR A 60 -7.86 -7.41 1.36
CA TYR A 60 -7.25 -8.21 0.31
C TYR A 60 -7.02 -9.67 0.74
N GLU A 61 -7.11 -10.56 -0.24
CA GLU A 61 -6.74 -11.97 -0.09
C GLU A 61 -5.47 -12.23 -0.89
N ARG A 62 -4.42 -12.73 -0.22
CA ARG A 62 -3.18 -13.14 -0.85
C ARG A 62 -2.79 -14.50 -0.33
N VAL A 63 -2.56 -15.45 -1.24
CA VAL A 63 -2.02 -16.77 -0.94
C VAL A 63 -0.64 -16.59 -0.32
N ASP A 64 -0.37 -17.27 0.79
CA ASP A 64 0.96 -17.29 1.42
C ASP A 64 1.90 -18.21 0.65
N SER A 65 2.23 -17.82 -0.57
CA SER A 65 3.21 -18.49 -1.42
C SER A 65 4.15 -17.47 -2.03
N GLU A 66 5.42 -17.82 -2.16
CA GLU A 66 6.44 -16.96 -2.78
C GLU A 66 6.12 -16.62 -4.25
N ASN A 67 5.32 -17.47 -4.91
CA ASN A 67 5.04 -17.43 -6.35
C ASN A 67 3.77 -16.66 -6.74
N SER A 68 2.81 -16.45 -5.84
CA SER A 68 1.56 -15.74 -6.16
C SER A 68 1.57 -14.32 -5.62
N LYS A 69 1.91 -13.36 -6.49
CA LYS A 69 1.81 -11.92 -6.19
C LYS A 69 0.49 -11.29 -6.65
N ILE A 70 -0.46 -12.13 -7.06
CA ILE A 70 -1.82 -11.70 -7.40
C ILE A 70 -2.60 -11.53 -6.08
N SER A 71 -3.17 -10.36 -5.88
CA SER A 71 -4.12 -10.11 -4.80
C SER A 71 -5.45 -9.65 -5.39
N ASP A 72 -6.54 -10.28 -4.95
CA ASP A 72 -7.86 -9.72 -5.10
C ASP A 72 -8.05 -8.72 -3.95
N TYR A 73 -8.36 -7.47 -4.30
CA TYR A 73 -8.43 -6.40 -3.33
C TYR A 73 -9.63 -5.48 -3.57
N GLU A 74 -10.09 -4.90 -2.47
CA GLU A 74 -11.09 -3.85 -2.38
C GLU A 74 -10.51 -2.68 -1.61
N ILE A 75 -10.73 -1.46 -2.11
CA ILE A 75 -10.28 -0.22 -1.49
C ILE A 75 -11.47 0.69 -1.31
N PHE A 76 -11.60 1.21 -0.10
CA PHE A 76 -12.49 2.32 0.21
C PHE A 76 -11.65 3.53 0.64
N GLU A 77 -11.66 4.57 -0.18
CA GLU A 77 -10.97 5.83 0.08
C GLU A 77 -11.82 6.73 0.98
N THR A 78 -11.16 7.41 1.93
CA THR A 78 -11.84 8.26 2.90
C THR A 78 -10.93 9.36 3.45
N ASP A 79 -11.53 10.37 4.08
CA ASP A 79 -10.79 11.41 4.77
C ASP A 79 -10.32 10.96 6.17
N VAL A 80 -9.39 11.71 6.76
CA VAL A 80 -8.77 11.35 8.06
C VAL A 80 -9.78 11.31 9.21
N ASN A 81 -10.84 12.15 9.20
CA ASN A 81 -11.82 12.16 10.29
C ASN A 81 -12.66 10.88 10.25
N SER A 82 -13.16 10.53 9.08
CA SER A 82 -13.88 9.27 8.84
C SER A 82 -13.00 8.05 9.15
N ALA A 83 -11.72 8.08 8.77
CA ALA A 83 -10.75 7.04 9.07
C ALA A 83 -10.55 6.82 10.58
N ASN A 84 -10.50 7.89 11.38
CA ASN A 84 -10.37 7.77 12.83
C ASN A 84 -11.60 7.10 13.48
N ILE A 85 -12.80 7.35 12.95
CA ILE A 85 -14.02 6.65 13.38
C ILE A 85 -13.93 5.16 13.02
N ILE A 86 -13.53 4.84 11.78
CA ILE A 86 -13.32 3.46 11.32
C ILE A 86 -12.30 2.74 12.19
N LEU A 87 -11.16 3.38 12.49
CA LEU A 87 -10.12 2.85 13.37
C LEU A 87 -10.69 2.45 14.72
N LYS A 88 -11.49 3.32 15.35
CA LYS A 88 -12.11 3.05 16.64
C LYS A 88 -13.05 1.86 16.58
N ILE A 89 -13.92 1.81 15.56
CA ILE A 89 -14.89 0.73 15.37
C ILE A 89 -14.19 -0.61 15.14
N LEU A 90 -13.23 -0.66 14.21
CA LEU A 90 -12.52 -1.89 13.85
C LEU A 90 -11.60 -2.38 14.97
N SER A 91 -10.91 -1.48 15.66
CA SER A 91 -10.09 -1.86 16.83
C SER A 91 -10.94 -2.48 17.94
N SER A 92 -12.16 -1.97 18.17
CA SER A 92 -13.05 -2.47 19.22
C SER A 92 -13.73 -3.79 18.84
N SER A 93 -13.98 -4.03 17.55
CA SER A 93 -14.74 -5.19 17.06
C SER A 93 -13.85 -6.36 16.66
N LEU A 94 -12.75 -6.08 15.98
CA LEU A 94 -11.82 -7.07 15.44
C LEU A 94 -10.53 -7.17 16.26
N GLY A 95 -10.22 -6.16 17.07
CA GLY A 95 -8.94 -6.06 17.73
C GLY A 95 -7.83 -5.63 16.79
N TYR A 96 -6.78 -5.12 17.41
CA TYR A 96 -5.57 -4.68 16.73
C TYR A 96 -4.63 -5.87 16.46
N ASN A 97 -3.96 -5.86 15.30
CA ASN A 97 -2.95 -6.87 14.93
C ASN A 97 -1.54 -6.26 14.89
N ALA A 98 -1.33 -5.25 14.06
CA ALA A 98 -0.03 -4.61 13.89
C ALA A 98 -0.15 -3.19 13.32
N GLU A 99 0.88 -2.38 13.51
CA GLU A 99 1.04 -1.07 12.88
C GLU A 99 2.40 -1.02 12.21
N ILE A 100 2.42 -0.48 10.99
CA ILE A 100 3.63 -0.35 10.18
C ILE A 100 3.66 1.07 9.64
N GLU A 101 4.72 1.79 9.95
CA GLU A 101 5.01 3.08 9.34
C GLU A 101 6.10 2.91 8.27
N LYS A 102 5.88 3.50 7.10
CA LYS A 102 6.85 3.49 6.00
C LYS A 102 6.86 4.81 5.26
N LYS A 103 8.02 5.11 4.67
CA LYS A 103 8.23 6.23 3.77
C LYS A 103 8.75 5.71 2.45
N GLU A 104 8.10 6.07 1.34
CA GLU A 104 8.49 5.59 0.01
C GLU A 104 8.46 6.70 -1.04
N ASN A 105 9.39 6.64 -1.99
CA ASN A 105 9.38 7.48 -3.18
C ASN A 105 8.50 6.80 -4.22
N TYR A 106 7.41 7.45 -4.60
CA TYR A 106 6.44 6.94 -5.57
C TYR A 106 6.64 7.60 -6.94
N GLY A 107 6.56 6.79 -7.99
CA GLY A 107 6.71 7.19 -9.37
C GLY A 107 6.14 6.14 -10.31
N TYR A 108 6.14 6.44 -11.60
CA TYR A 108 5.62 5.56 -12.65
C TYR A 108 6.52 5.58 -13.88
N ALA A 109 6.52 4.50 -14.65
CA ALA A 109 7.20 4.38 -15.93
C ALA A 109 6.29 3.59 -16.89
N GLY A 110 6.21 4.00 -18.16
CA GLY A 110 5.35 3.37 -19.15
C GLY A 110 4.84 4.34 -20.21
N ILE A 111 4.05 3.83 -21.15
CA ILE A 111 3.44 4.62 -22.22
C ILE A 111 2.30 5.47 -21.62
N PRO A 112 2.30 6.81 -21.78
CA PRO A 112 1.33 7.71 -21.14
C PRO A 112 -0.15 7.36 -21.40
N GLU A 113 -0.46 6.70 -22.51
CA GLU A 113 -1.81 6.27 -22.88
C GLU A 113 -2.37 5.15 -21.98
N TYR A 114 -1.52 4.56 -21.11
CA TYR A 114 -1.84 3.42 -20.25
C TYR A 114 -1.53 3.66 -18.75
N ILE A 115 -1.25 4.90 -18.35
CA ILE A 115 -0.97 5.32 -16.95
C ILE A 115 -2.10 6.22 -16.44
#